data_AF-A0A2P8FLA1-F1
#
_entry.id   AF-A0A2P8FLA1-F1
#
_cell.length_a   1.000
_cell.length_b   1.000
_cell.length_c   1.000
_cell.angle_alpha   90.00
_cell.angle_beta   90.00
_cell.angle_gamma   90.00
#
_symmetry.space_group_name_H-M   'P 1'
#
loop_
_entity.id
_entity.type
_entity.pdbx_description
1 polymer ?
#
loop_
_entity_poly.entity_id
_entity_poly.type
_entity_poly.pdbx_seq_one_letter_code
_entity_poly.pdbx_strand_id
1 'polypeptide(L)'
;MKKAEATRLTILEKAFELIYVKGYQTTSIDDIIATTRVTKGAFYYHFKNKDEMGLAIINELLKPTLTGSFIGPLQTGTDPLTAIYGLMHSLLMENEFLKVEYGCPAANLTHEMTSWNADFNKALNELTQQWIDTMTDLIERGKTNGAVRKDVNARQVTVFVLSGYWGIRNFGKLERSKEVYLPYLNELKHYLETLR
;
A
#
# COMPACT_ATOMS: atom_id res chain seq x y z
N MET A 1 21.34 13.29 8.51
CA MET A 1 21.35 11.81 8.52
C MET A 1 22.78 11.33 8.69
N LYS A 2 23.05 10.47 9.68
CA LYS A 2 24.40 9.89 9.91
C LYS A 2 24.73 8.88 8.79
N LYS A 3 26.02 8.65 8.51
CA LYS A 3 26.48 7.73 7.44
C LYS A 3 25.86 6.32 7.52
N ALA A 4 25.69 5.79 8.73
CA ALA A 4 25.06 4.50 8.98
C ALA A 4 23.56 4.50 8.63
N GLU A 5 22.81 5.55 8.99
CA GLU A 5 21.40 5.70 8.65
C GLU A 5 21.21 5.81 7.13
N ALA A 6 22.08 6.57 6.46
CA ALA A 6 22.06 6.69 5.00
C ALA A 6 22.28 5.32 4.32
N THR A 7 23.24 4.55 4.83
CA THR A 7 23.53 3.20 4.31
C THR A 7 22.34 2.26 4.53
N ARG A 8 21.72 2.28 5.71
CA ARG A 8 20.50 1.51 6.00
C ARG A 8 19.38 1.85 5.01
N LEU A 9 19.10 3.14 4.81
CA LEU A 9 18.06 3.59 3.90
C LEU A 9 18.33 3.14 2.45
N THR A 10 19.58 3.29 1.97
CA THR A 10 19.96 2.82 0.63
C THR A 10 19.75 1.31 0.47
N ILE A 11 20.07 0.50 1.48
CA ILE A 11 19.77 -0.95 1.44
C ILE A 11 18.27 -1.18 1.31
N LEU A 12 17.45 -0.52 2.14
CA LEU A 12 16.00 -0.71 2.13
C LEU A 12 15.36 -0.30 0.80
N GLU A 13 15.76 0.84 0.23
CA GLU A 13 15.23 1.32 -1.06
C GLU A 13 15.58 0.36 -2.19
N LYS A 14 16.85 -0.08 -2.28
CA LYS A 14 17.28 -1.03 -3.33
C LYS A 14 16.72 -2.43 -3.15
N ALA A 15 16.59 -2.88 -1.91
CA ALA A 15 15.91 -4.12 -1.60
C ALA A 15 14.43 -4.04 -2.02
N PHE A 16 13.73 -2.95 -1.67
CA PHE A 16 12.33 -2.76 -2.05
C PHE A 16 12.16 -2.71 -3.57
N GLU A 17 12.96 -1.93 -4.29
CA GLU A 17 12.92 -1.87 -5.77
C GLU A 17 13.04 -3.27 -6.38
N LEU A 18 14.01 -4.06 -5.91
CA LEU A 18 14.27 -5.39 -6.45
C LEU A 18 13.16 -6.40 -6.10
N ILE A 19 12.71 -6.39 -4.84
CA ILE A 19 11.61 -7.23 -4.35
C ILE A 19 10.31 -6.90 -5.07
N TYR A 20 10.04 -5.62 -5.34
CA TYR A 20 8.82 -5.21 -6.00
C TYR A 20 8.74 -5.74 -7.44
N VAL A 21 9.90 -5.84 -8.11
CA VAL A 21 10.01 -6.39 -9.46
C VAL A 21 9.98 -7.93 -9.46
N LYS A 22 10.79 -8.57 -8.62
CA LYS A 22 11.08 -10.01 -8.72
C LYS A 22 10.22 -10.87 -7.79
N GLY A 23 9.64 -10.29 -6.75
CA GLY A 23 9.05 -11.01 -5.62
C GLY A 23 10.01 -11.07 -4.43
N TYR A 24 9.45 -11.18 -3.23
CA TYR A 24 10.23 -11.30 -2.01
C TYR A 24 10.98 -12.63 -1.98
N GLN A 25 10.31 -13.77 -2.16
CA GLN A 25 10.92 -15.09 -1.96
C GLN A 25 12.06 -15.38 -2.96
N THR A 26 11.94 -14.88 -4.18
CA THR A 26 12.89 -15.09 -5.29
C THR A 26 14.11 -14.18 -5.25
N THR A 27 14.13 -13.17 -4.38
CA THR A 27 15.23 -12.20 -4.28
C THR A 27 16.19 -12.58 -3.15
N SER A 28 17.45 -12.92 -3.44
CA SER A 28 18.43 -13.25 -2.39
C SER A 28 19.08 -11.99 -1.79
N ILE A 29 19.71 -12.14 -0.61
CA ILE A 29 20.54 -11.06 -0.03
C ILE A 29 21.69 -10.69 -0.96
N ASP A 30 22.28 -11.67 -1.65
CA ASP A 30 23.38 -11.41 -2.58
C ASP A 30 22.90 -10.65 -3.83
N ASP A 31 21.68 -10.91 -4.32
CA ASP A 31 21.07 -10.10 -5.39
C ASP A 31 20.88 -8.63 -4.95
N ILE A 32 20.41 -8.41 -3.72
CA ILE A 32 20.23 -7.06 -3.15
C ILE A 32 21.58 -6.36 -3.01
N ILE A 33 22.59 -7.06 -2.48
CA ILE A 33 23.93 -6.49 -2.35
C ILE A 33 24.48 -6.09 -3.72
N ALA A 34 24.27 -6.92 -4.75
CA ALA A 34 24.74 -6.64 -6.12
C ALA A 34 24.07 -5.41 -6.76
N THR A 35 22.86 -5.04 -6.34
CA THR A 35 22.21 -3.79 -6.79
C THR A 35 22.62 -2.57 -5.95
N THR A 36 23.34 -2.79 -4.85
CA THR A 36 23.85 -1.75 -3.96
C THR A 36 25.37 -1.55 -4.16
N ARG A 37 25.91 -0.45 -3.63
CA ARG A 37 27.37 -0.26 -3.48
C ARG A 37 27.86 -0.67 -2.08
N VAL A 38 27.07 -1.47 -1.36
CA VAL A 38 27.29 -1.83 0.04
C VAL A 38 27.95 -3.20 0.10
N THR A 39 28.82 -3.43 1.08
CA THR A 39 29.44 -4.76 1.28
C THR A 39 28.50 -5.70 2.02
N LYS A 40 28.72 -7.01 1.91
CA LYS A 40 27.99 -8.02 2.69
C LYS A 40 28.09 -7.78 4.19
N GLY A 41 29.26 -7.39 4.69
CA GLY A 41 29.45 -7.03 6.10
C GLY A 41 28.63 -5.81 6.53
N ALA A 42 28.52 -4.79 5.67
CA ALA A 42 27.69 -3.63 5.95
C ALA A 42 26.19 -3.94 5.89
N PHE A 43 25.74 -4.87 5.05
CA PHE A 43 24.37 -5.39 5.12
C PHE A 43 24.10 -6.03 6.50
N TYR A 44 24.94 -6.99 6.90
CA TYR A 44 24.76 -7.71 8.17
C TYR A 44 24.96 -6.86 9.42
N TYR A 45 25.65 -5.71 9.30
CA TYR A 45 25.69 -4.71 10.35
C TYR A 45 24.31 -4.07 10.60
N HIS A 46 23.47 -3.94 9.57
CA HIS A 46 22.15 -3.30 9.67
C HIS A 46 20.99 -4.29 9.84
N PHE A 47 21.12 -5.49 9.30
CA PHE A 47 20.07 -6.51 9.29
C PHE A 47 20.68 -7.90 9.50
N LYS A 48 20.23 -8.62 10.52
CA LYS A 48 20.72 -9.97 10.84
C LYS A 48 20.34 -10.97 9.76
N ASN A 49 19.21 -10.76 9.11
CA ASN A 49 18.70 -11.62 8.04
C ASN A 49 17.77 -10.84 7.10
N LYS A 50 17.30 -11.52 6.06
CA LYS A 50 16.39 -10.95 5.05
C LYS A 50 15.02 -10.59 5.62
N ASP A 51 14.52 -11.35 6.59
CA ASP A 51 13.22 -11.14 7.21
C ASP A 51 13.19 -9.84 8.02
N GLU A 52 14.24 -9.57 8.81
CA GLU A 52 14.41 -8.31 9.53
C GLU A 52 14.44 -7.11 8.57
N MET A 53 15.15 -7.24 7.45
CA MET A 53 15.15 -6.22 6.39
C MET A 53 13.76 -6.07 5.74
N GLY A 54 13.05 -7.17 5.49
CA GLY A 54 11.71 -7.12 4.91
C GLY A 54 10.68 -6.47 5.84
N LEU A 55 10.74 -6.77 7.14
CA LEU A 55 9.94 -6.09 8.16
C LEU A 55 10.28 -4.60 8.24
N ALA A 56 11.57 -4.24 8.11
CA ALA A 56 11.99 -2.84 8.03
C ALA A 56 11.46 -2.15 6.76
N ILE A 57 11.42 -2.81 5.60
CA ILE A 57 10.76 -2.27 4.40
C ILE A 57 9.28 -1.95 4.70
N ILE A 58 8.55 -2.87 5.34
CA ILE A 58 7.14 -2.64 5.66
C ILE A 58 6.98 -1.44 6.61
N ASN A 59 7.79 -1.38 7.66
CA ASN A 59 7.62 -0.38 8.73
C ASN A 59 8.22 1.00 8.41
N GLU A 60 9.32 1.05 7.67
CA GLU A 60 10.10 2.27 7.43
C GLU A 60 9.84 2.85 6.04
N LEU A 61 9.38 2.06 5.06
CA LEU A 61 9.04 2.55 3.73
C LEU A 61 7.54 2.48 3.45
N LEU A 62 6.94 1.28 3.53
CA LEU A 62 5.54 1.11 3.12
C LEU A 62 4.58 1.86 4.04
N LYS A 63 4.66 1.67 5.37
CA LYS A 63 3.77 2.37 6.30
C LYS A 63 3.84 3.91 6.16
N PRO A 64 5.03 4.55 6.13
CA PRO A 64 5.12 6.01 5.97
C PRO A 64 4.64 6.50 4.59
N THR A 65 5.04 5.85 3.50
CA THR A 65 4.60 6.22 2.14
C THR A 65 3.08 6.08 2.02
N LEU A 66 2.54 4.96 2.52
CA LEU A 66 1.10 4.71 2.46
C LEU A 66 0.32 5.63 3.42
N THR A 67 0.85 5.99 4.58
CA THR A 67 0.18 6.96 5.47
C THR A 67 0.19 8.35 4.86
N GLY A 68 1.36 8.84 4.43
CA GLY A 68 1.53 10.20 3.94
C GLY A 68 0.77 10.48 2.65
N SER A 69 0.82 9.57 1.68
CA SER A 69 0.17 9.79 0.38
C SER A 69 -1.33 9.43 0.37
N PHE A 70 -1.84 8.69 1.36
CA PHE A 70 -3.18 8.10 1.27
C PHE A 70 -4.12 8.53 2.40
N ILE A 71 -3.62 8.71 3.62
CA ILE A 71 -4.44 9.06 4.79
C ILE A 71 -4.52 10.58 4.95
N GLY A 72 -3.42 11.31 4.72
CA GLY A 72 -3.38 12.77 4.84
C GLY A 72 -4.48 13.50 4.06
N PRO A 73 -4.70 13.19 2.75
CA PRO A 73 -5.75 13.83 1.96
C PRO A 73 -7.18 13.56 2.45
N LEU A 74 -7.41 12.45 3.15
CA LEU A 74 -8.73 12.07 3.69
C LEU A 74 -9.11 12.85 4.96
N GLN A 75 -8.15 13.53 5.60
CA GLN A 75 -8.38 14.24 6.86
C GLN A 75 -8.94 15.65 6.68
N THR A 76 -8.82 16.24 5.49
CA THR A 76 -9.13 17.66 5.23
C THR A 76 -10.38 17.89 4.38
N GLY A 77 -10.97 16.85 3.79
CA GLY A 77 -12.12 16.95 2.90
C GLY A 77 -13.46 17.14 3.62
N THR A 78 -14.34 17.97 3.05
CA THR A 78 -15.73 18.15 3.50
C THR A 78 -16.68 17.08 2.97
N ASP A 79 -16.37 16.52 1.79
CA ASP A 79 -17.11 15.42 1.17
C ASP A 79 -16.29 14.11 1.19
N PRO A 80 -16.65 13.15 2.05
CA PRO A 80 -15.90 11.90 2.21
C PRO A 80 -15.93 11.02 0.96
N LEU A 81 -17.03 11.01 0.20
CA LEU A 81 -17.20 10.15 -0.96
C LEU A 81 -16.32 10.63 -2.12
N THR A 82 -16.29 11.95 -2.33
CA THR A 82 -15.36 12.58 -3.28
C THR A 82 -13.90 12.33 -2.89
N ALA A 83 -13.57 12.40 -1.59
CA ALA A 83 -12.22 12.13 -1.11
C ALA A 83 -11.80 10.67 -1.34
N ILE A 84 -12.68 9.69 -1.11
CA ILE A 84 -12.42 8.27 -1.38
C ILE A 84 -12.19 8.03 -2.86
N TYR A 85 -13.05 8.58 -3.73
CA TYR A 85 -12.86 8.46 -5.19
C TYR A 85 -11.53 9.08 -5.63
N GLY A 86 -11.25 10.32 -5.19
CA GLY A 86 -10.02 11.04 -5.53
C GLY A 86 -8.77 10.28 -5.08
N LEU A 87 -8.81 9.68 -3.90
CA LEU A 87 -7.76 8.79 -3.44
C LEU A 87 -7.61 7.60 -4.40
N MET A 88 -8.66 6.82 -4.65
CA MET A 88 -8.56 5.64 -5.53
C MET A 88 -8.04 6.00 -6.93
N HIS A 89 -8.52 7.12 -7.50
CA HIS A 89 -8.06 7.63 -8.78
C HIS A 89 -6.56 7.95 -8.76
N SER A 90 -6.11 8.76 -7.79
CA SER A 90 -4.71 9.17 -7.70
C SER A 90 -3.76 7.98 -7.56
N LEU A 91 -4.15 6.99 -6.76
CA LEU A 91 -3.37 5.78 -6.59
C LEU A 91 -3.24 4.96 -7.87
N LEU A 92 -4.35 4.75 -8.57
CA LEU A 92 -4.37 3.91 -9.75
C LEU A 92 -3.77 4.61 -10.97
N MET A 93 -4.02 5.90 -11.13
CA MET A 93 -3.72 6.65 -12.36
C MET A 93 -2.46 7.51 -12.26
N GLU A 94 -2.22 8.17 -11.12
CA GLU A 94 -1.23 9.25 -11.00
C GLU A 94 0.02 8.84 -10.21
N ASN A 95 -0.05 7.78 -9.42
CA ASN A 95 1.01 7.41 -8.50
C ASN A 95 2.24 6.82 -9.23
N GLU A 96 3.39 7.48 -9.10
CA GLU A 96 4.66 7.05 -9.70
C GLU A 96 5.34 5.90 -8.94
N PHE A 97 5.06 5.77 -7.64
CA PHE A 97 5.63 4.72 -6.78
C PHE A 97 4.98 3.36 -7.09
N LEU A 98 3.66 3.32 -7.29
CA LEU A 98 2.88 2.11 -7.51
C LEU A 98 2.75 1.77 -9.00
N LYS A 99 3.76 1.09 -9.52
CA LYS A 99 3.82 0.66 -10.92
C LYS A 99 2.79 -0.42 -11.22
N VAL A 100 2.05 -0.23 -12.31
CA VAL A 100 0.98 -1.15 -12.73
C VAL A 100 1.48 -2.58 -12.94
N GLU A 101 2.63 -2.74 -13.59
CA GLU A 101 3.28 -4.03 -13.88
C GLU A 101 3.69 -4.85 -12.65
N TYR A 102 3.71 -4.25 -11.46
CA TYR A 102 4.11 -4.93 -10.22
C TYR A 102 2.97 -5.01 -9.19
N GLY A 103 1.80 -4.42 -9.47
CA GLY A 103 0.63 -4.47 -8.59
C GLY A 103 0.84 -3.73 -7.26
N CYS A 104 0.16 -4.17 -6.20
CA CYS A 104 0.29 -3.57 -4.86
C CYS A 104 1.42 -4.28 -4.07
N PRO A 105 2.42 -3.56 -3.53
CA PRO A 105 3.52 -4.18 -2.79
C PRO A 105 3.05 -4.89 -1.51
N ALA A 106 2.08 -4.31 -0.78
CA ALA A 106 1.51 -4.93 0.41
C ALA A 106 0.72 -6.21 0.09
N ALA A 107 0.02 -6.26 -1.06
CA ALA A 107 -0.68 -7.47 -1.50
C ALA A 107 0.32 -8.56 -1.92
N ASN A 108 1.39 -8.21 -2.63
CA ASN A 108 2.45 -9.16 -3.01
C ASN A 108 3.09 -9.79 -1.74
N LEU A 109 3.49 -8.96 -0.77
CA LEU A 109 4.05 -9.46 0.50
C LEU A 109 3.03 -10.28 1.30
N THR A 110 1.74 -9.91 1.24
CA THR A 110 0.67 -10.70 1.85
C THR A 110 0.66 -12.12 1.28
N HIS A 111 0.66 -12.27 -0.05
CA HIS A 111 0.65 -13.57 -0.70
C HIS A 111 1.93 -14.37 -0.46
N GLU A 112 3.08 -13.71 -0.42
CA GLU A 112 4.37 -14.39 -0.32
C GLU A 112 4.75 -14.77 1.12
N MET A 113 4.34 -14.00 2.13
CA MET A 113 4.94 -14.10 3.48
C MET A 113 3.97 -14.45 4.60
N THR A 114 2.68 -14.13 4.50
CA THR A 114 1.78 -14.20 5.67
C THR A 114 1.50 -15.61 6.17
N SER A 115 1.61 -16.62 5.31
CA SER A 115 1.47 -18.04 5.67
C SER A 115 2.74 -18.60 6.31
N TRP A 116 3.89 -17.94 6.14
CA TRP A 116 5.21 -18.45 6.51
C TRP A 116 5.85 -17.69 7.68
N ASN A 117 5.48 -16.42 7.86
CA ASN A 117 6.05 -15.56 8.89
C ASN A 117 4.96 -14.69 9.57
N ALA A 118 4.73 -14.96 10.85
CA ALA A 118 3.71 -14.28 11.65
C ALA A 118 3.99 -12.78 11.87
N ASP A 119 5.26 -12.36 11.90
CA ASP A 119 5.62 -10.95 12.06
C ASP A 119 5.29 -10.14 10.80
N PHE A 120 5.43 -10.74 9.61
CA PHE A 120 4.97 -10.13 8.36
C PHE A 120 3.45 -9.99 8.36
N ASN A 121 2.72 -11.04 8.78
CA ASN A 121 1.26 -10.98 8.92
C ASN A 121 0.84 -9.84 9.85
N LYS A 122 1.44 -9.76 11.03
CA LYS A 122 1.17 -8.69 11.99
C LYS A 122 1.43 -7.31 11.38
N ALA A 123 2.60 -7.08 10.79
CA ALA A 123 2.98 -5.78 10.24
C ALA A 123 2.08 -5.33 9.07
N LEU A 124 1.70 -6.25 8.18
CA LEU A 124 0.81 -5.99 7.05
C LEU A 124 -0.65 -5.79 7.49
N ASN A 125 -1.09 -6.52 8.53
CA ASN A 125 -2.41 -6.32 9.12
C ASN A 125 -2.50 -4.95 9.79
N GLU A 126 -1.50 -4.54 10.58
CA GLU A 126 -1.46 -3.18 11.17
C GLU A 126 -1.57 -2.09 10.09
N LEU A 127 -0.82 -2.24 8.99
CA LEU A 127 -0.89 -1.32 7.85
C LEU A 127 -2.31 -1.29 7.23
N THR A 128 -2.95 -2.44 7.08
CA THR A 128 -4.29 -2.54 6.47
C THR A 128 -5.39 -2.04 7.41
N GLN A 129 -5.29 -2.30 8.72
CA GLN A 129 -6.22 -1.79 9.72
C GLN A 129 -6.20 -0.27 9.77
N GLN A 130 -5.02 0.36 9.70
CA GLN A 130 -4.92 1.81 9.68
C GLN A 130 -5.73 2.45 8.54
N TRP A 131 -5.74 1.80 7.37
CA TRP A 131 -6.56 2.21 6.23
C TRP A 131 -8.05 2.00 6.46
N ILE A 132 -8.42 0.83 7.00
CA ILE A 132 -9.81 0.51 7.31
C ILE A 132 -10.37 1.52 8.32
N ASP A 133 -9.64 1.80 9.38
CA ASP A 133 -10.07 2.70 10.45
C ASP A 133 -10.20 4.13 9.91
N THR A 134 -9.22 4.62 9.15
CA THR A 134 -9.25 5.97 8.56
C THR A 134 -10.44 6.17 7.63
N MET A 135 -10.66 5.24 6.68
CA MET A 135 -11.75 5.36 5.72
C MET A 135 -13.12 5.18 6.39
N THR A 136 -13.21 4.30 7.40
CA THR A 136 -14.43 4.12 8.18
C THR A 136 -14.79 5.37 8.96
N ASP A 137 -13.83 5.99 9.66
CA ASP A 137 -14.03 7.26 10.35
C ASP A 137 -14.49 8.37 9.40
N LEU A 138 -13.86 8.46 8.22
CA LEU A 138 -14.24 9.42 7.19
C LEU A 138 -15.71 9.28 6.78
N ILE A 139 -16.18 8.04 6.55
CA ILE A 139 -17.58 7.79 6.17
C ILE A 139 -18.53 8.11 7.35
N GLU A 140 -18.17 7.77 8.59
CA GLU A 140 -18.98 8.10 9.77
C GLU A 140 -19.09 9.61 10.01
N ARG A 141 -18.02 10.39 9.75
CA ARG A 141 -18.09 11.86 9.74
C ARG A 141 -19.03 12.37 8.64
N GLY A 142 -19.02 11.73 7.47
CA GLY A 142 -19.98 11.96 6.38
C GLY A 142 -21.44 11.77 6.78
N LYS A 143 -21.72 10.76 7.59
CA LYS A 143 -23.08 10.52 8.11
C LYS A 143 -23.51 11.63 9.06
N THR A 144 -22.58 12.19 9.82
CA THR A 144 -22.84 13.26 10.79
C THR A 144 -23.12 14.60 10.10
N ASN A 145 -22.43 14.92 9.00
CA ASN A 145 -22.61 16.17 8.27
C ASN A 145 -23.65 16.10 7.14
N GLY A 146 -24.26 14.93 6.90
CA GLY A 146 -25.30 14.72 5.90
C GLY A 146 -24.80 14.45 4.48
N ALA A 147 -23.48 14.28 4.27
CA ALA A 147 -22.92 13.92 2.98
C ALA A 147 -23.08 12.43 2.63
N VAL A 148 -23.41 11.59 3.62
CA VAL A 148 -23.64 10.15 3.48
C VAL A 148 -24.94 9.78 4.21
N ARG A 149 -25.77 8.90 3.65
CA ARG A 149 -26.99 8.45 4.33
C ARG A 149 -26.72 7.74 5.64
N LYS A 150 -27.63 7.95 6.59
CA LYS A 150 -27.51 7.44 7.98
C LYS A 150 -27.54 5.92 8.09
N ASP A 151 -28.16 5.22 7.14
CA ASP A 151 -28.30 3.76 7.09
C ASP A 151 -27.05 3.05 6.56
N VAL A 152 -26.10 3.79 5.97
CA VAL A 152 -24.86 3.23 5.46
C VAL A 152 -24.00 2.64 6.58
N ASN A 153 -23.56 1.40 6.39
CA ASN A 153 -22.57 0.76 7.23
C ASN A 153 -21.16 1.12 6.73
N ALA A 154 -20.48 2.05 7.41
CA ALA A 154 -19.18 2.56 6.99
C ALA A 154 -18.13 1.45 6.83
N ARG A 155 -18.07 0.49 7.76
CA ARG A 155 -17.09 -0.60 7.71
C ARG A 155 -17.30 -1.50 6.49
N GLN A 156 -18.55 -1.81 6.13
CA GLN A 156 -18.85 -2.61 4.94
C GLN A 156 -18.43 -1.88 3.66
N VAL A 157 -18.73 -0.58 3.55
CA VAL A 157 -18.31 0.24 2.42
C VAL A 157 -16.79 0.29 2.31
N THR A 158 -16.10 0.54 3.42
CA THR A 158 -14.63 0.57 3.46
C THR A 158 -14.04 -0.74 2.97
N VAL A 159 -14.50 -1.88 3.49
CA VAL A 159 -13.99 -3.19 3.07
C VAL A 159 -14.30 -3.46 1.60
N PHE A 160 -15.48 -3.08 1.10
CA PHE A 160 -15.83 -3.20 -0.31
C PHE A 160 -14.88 -2.41 -1.22
N VAL A 161 -14.64 -1.12 -0.91
CA VAL A 161 -13.73 -0.26 -1.68
C VAL A 161 -12.30 -0.81 -1.67
N LEU A 162 -11.79 -1.21 -0.50
CA LEU A 162 -10.43 -1.75 -0.39
C LEU A 162 -10.28 -3.10 -1.10
N SER A 163 -11.31 -3.95 -1.05
CA SER A 163 -11.33 -5.21 -1.80
C SER A 163 -11.29 -4.95 -3.30
N GLY A 164 -12.07 -3.99 -3.79
CA GLY A 164 -12.03 -3.54 -5.18
C GLY A 164 -10.67 -3.01 -5.59
N TYR A 165 -10.05 -2.17 -4.77
CA TYR A 165 -8.70 -1.64 -5.01
C TYR A 165 -7.63 -2.74 -5.07
N TRP A 166 -7.65 -3.70 -4.14
CA TRP A 166 -6.71 -4.82 -4.15
C TRP A 166 -6.93 -5.71 -5.37
N GLY A 167 -8.19 -6.01 -5.70
CA GLY A 167 -8.56 -6.81 -6.85
C GLY A 167 -8.10 -6.16 -8.15
N ILE A 168 -8.46 -4.90 -8.38
CA ILE A 168 -8.17 -4.21 -9.64
C ILE A 168 -6.67 -4.06 -9.89
N ARG A 169 -5.86 -3.87 -8.83
CA ARG A 169 -4.39 -3.86 -8.94
C ARG A 169 -3.83 -5.17 -9.51
N ASN A 170 -4.46 -6.30 -9.23
CA ASN A 170 -4.04 -7.58 -9.81
C ASN A 170 -4.40 -7.67 -11.28
N PHE A 171 -5.56 -7.16 -11.70
CA PHE A 171 -5.91 -7.06 -13.13
C PHE A 171 -4.93 -6.16 -13.87
N GLY A 172 -4.60 -4.98 -13.32
CA GLY A 172 -3.60 -4.09 -13.91
C GLY A 172 -2.21 -4.74 -14.02
N LYS A 173 -1.80 -5.50 -13.00
CA LYS A 173 -0.56 -6.30 -13.03
C LYS A 173 -0.59 -7.38 -14.12
N LEU A 174 -1.70 -8.10 -14.23
CA LEU A 174 -1.91 -9.16 -15.22
C LEU A 174 -1.87 -8.63 -16.65
N GLU A 175 -2.58 -7.53 -16.91
CA GLU A 175 -2.68 -6.91 -18.24
C GLU A 175 -1.51 -5.97 -18.55
N ARG A 176 -0.70 -5.64 -17.55
CA ARG A 176 0.39 -4.64 -17.62
C ARG A 176 -0.11 -3.27 -18.13
N SER A 177 -1.36 -2.93 -17.84
CA SER A 177 -2.04 -1.73 -18.34
C SER A 177 -2.88 -1.06 -17.25
N LYS A 178 -2.92 0.29 -17.29
CA LYS A 178 -3.83 1.08 -16.45
C LYS A 178 -5.24 1.18 -17.02
N GLU A 179 -5.47 0.75 -18.27
CA GLU A 179 -6.79 0.88 -18.93
C GLU A 179 -7.88 0.13 -18.17
N VAL A 180 -7.56 -1.03 -17.59
CA VAL A 180 -8.49 -1.82 -16.76
C VAL A 180 -8.93 -1.09 -15.50
N TYR A 181 -8.21 -0.07 -15.04
CA TYR A 181 -8.62 0.74 -13.90
C TYR A 181 -9.80 1.65 -14.21
N LEU A 182 -10.01 2.03 -15.47
CA LEU A 182 -11.07 2.94 -15.89
C LEU A 182 -12.49 2.41 -15.62
N PRO A 183 -12.86 1.18 -16.02
CA PRO A 183 -14.19 0.64 -15.69
C PRO A 183 -14.41 0.51 -14.19
N TYR A 184 -13.38 0.12 -13.43
CA TYR A 184 -13.45 0.09 -11.96
C TYR A 184 -13.70 1.47 -11.36
N LEU A 185 -12.95 2.49 -11.80
CA LEU A 185 -13.10 3.85 -11.29
C LEU A 185 -14.47 4.44 -11.63
N ASN A 186 -14.97 4.20 -12.84
CA ASN A 186 -16.31 4.65 -13.25
C ASN A 186 -17.40 4.02 -12.37
N GLU A 187 -17.35 2.71 -12.17
CA GLU A 187 -18.34 2.02 -11.35
C GLU A 187 -18.21 2.41 -9.87
N LEU A 188 -16.98 2.56 -9.35
CA LEU A 188 -16.74 3.05 -8.00
C LEU A 188 -17.38 4.43 -7.81
N LYS A 189 -17.25 5.33 -8.79
CA LYS A 189 -17.88 6.65 -8.74
C LYS A 189 -19.40 6.54 -8.66
N HIS A 190 -20.01 5.72 -9.53
CA HIS A 190 -21.46 5.50 -9.50
C HIS A 190 -21.93 4.94 -8.17
N TYR A 191 -21.26 3.89 -7.69
CA TYR A 191 -21.53 3.30 -6.39
C TYR A 191 -21.45 4.32 -5.25
N LEU A 192 -20.38 5.12 -5.18
CA LEU A 192 -20.22 6.12 -4.12
C LEU A 192 -21.33 7.18 -4.15
N GLU A 193 -21.78 7.63 -5.32
CA GLU A 193 -22.93 8.54 -5.45
C GLU A 193 -24.22 7.94 -4.90
N THR A 194 -24.39 6.61 -5.00
CA THR A 194 -25.53 5.93 -4.37
C THR A 194 -25.46 5.88 -2.85
N LEU A 195 -24.43 6.42 -2.20
CA LEU A 195 -24.32 6.47 -0.73
C LEU A 195 -24.68 7.84 -0.14
N ARG A 196 -24.90 8.85 -0.99
CA ARG A 196 -25.38 10.17 -0.58
C ARG A 196 -26.81 10.11 -0.05
#